data_AF-A0A835PR41-F1
#
_entry.id   AF-A0A835PR41-F1
#
_cell.length_a   1.000
_cell.length_b   1.000
_cell.length_c   1.000
_cell.angle_alpha   90.00
_cell.angle_beta   90.00
_cell.angle_gamma   90.00
#
_symmetry.space_group_name_H-M   'P 1'
#
loop_
_entity.id
_entity.type
_entity.pdbx_description
1 polymer ?
#
loop_
_entity_poly.entity_id
_entity_poly.type
_entity_poly.pdbx_seq_one_letter_code
_entity_poly.pdbx_strand_id
1 'polypeptide(L)'
;MGNDGVEQVLIEEKSYTRILTMNRPRQLNALSFQMIMELRKHFSNCEENPEVKLLIVKGKGRAFCAGGDVAAVVHSVNKGHWIQGAKFFWNEYTLNYIIATYSKPQVSILDGIVMGGGAGISVHGRFRVATENTVFAMPETALGLFPDVGASYFLSRLPGFFGEFVGLTGVRLDGPEMLACGLATHFVPSLRLNALVESLTKVEISDPFAVCAIIDKYSQQAPLKNSAYNSLGDAHVLLSKQLAKEIRPECRGPLKALPSPSGPFGVVIHLPSSRDHLF
;
A
#
# COMPACT_ATOMS: atom_id res chain seq x y z
N MET A 1 -22.93 -11.90 14.37
CA MET A 1 -22.92 -13.22 13.73
C MET A 1 -23.11 -12.99 12.25
N GLY A 2 -22.06 -13.18 11.45
CA GLY A 2 -22.07 -12.81 10.04
C GLY A 2 -20.78 -13.25 9.35
N ASN A 3 -20.80 -14.50 8.90
CA ASN A 3 -19.85 -15.17 8.01
C ASN A 3 -18.62 -15.88 8.63
N ASP A 4 -18.84 -16.72 9.65
CA ASP A 4 -17.83 -17.60 10.27
C ASP A 4 -17.56 -18.90 9.46
N GLY A 5 -17.49 -18.83 8.12
CA GLY A 5 -17.37 -20.05 7.30
C GLY A 5 -16.53 -19.96 6.02
N VAL A 6 -16.05 -18.78 5.63
CA VAL A 6 -15.18 -18.64 4.46
C VAL A 6 -13.83 -18.10 4.92
N GLU A 7 -12.78 -18.86 4.66
CA GLU A 7 -11.39 -18.51 4.94
C GLU A 7 -11.05 -17.15 4.28
N GLN A 8 -10.63 -16.18 5.09
CA GLN A 8 -10.40 -14.80 4.64
C GLN A 8 -9.04 -14.63 3.96
N VAL A 9 -8.08 -15.51 4.26
CA VAL A 9 -6.79 -15.63 3.57
C VAL A 9 -6.60 -17.07 3.10
N LEU A 10 -6.65 -17.31 1.79
CA LEU A 10 -6.33 -18.62 1.24
C LEU A 10 -4.81 -18.80 1.18
N ILE A 11 -4.32 -19.98 1.54
CA ILE A 11 -2.90 -20.31 1.51
C ILE A 11 -2.68 -21.41 0.49
N GLU A 12 -1.78 -21.16 -0.47
CA GLU A 12 -1.31 -22.18 -1.40
C GLU A 12 0.18 -22.48 -1.10
N GLU A 13 0.49 -23.76 -0.89
CA GLU A 13 1.86 -24.24 -0.77
C GLU A 13 2.32 -24.80 -2.12
N LYS A 14 3.38 -24.22 -2.68
CA LYS A 14 3.94 -24.62 -3.98
C LYS A 14 5.44 -24.75 -3.83
N SER A 15 5.92 -25.98 -3.63
CA SER A 15 7.32 -26.26 -3.35
C SER A 15 7.83 -25.36 -2.21
N TYR A 16 8.81 -24.50 -2.49
CA TYR A 16 9.44 -23.57 -1.55
C TYR A 16 8.72 -22.22 -1.42
N THR A 17 7.63 -22.03 -2.18
CA THR A 17 6.85 -20.79 -2.19
C THR A 17 5.57 -20.94 -1.38
N ARG A 18 5.21 -19.89 -0.65
CA ARG A 18 3.90 -19.73 0.00
C ARG A 18 3.15 -18.58 -0.65
N ILE A 19 1.91 -18.81 -1.04
CA ILE A 19 1.06 -17.80 -1.68
C ILE A 19 -0.11 -17.49 -0.76
N LEU A 20 -0.17 -16.26 -0.27
CA LEU A 20 -1.25 -15.74 0.55
C LEU A 20 -2.22 -14.95 -0.34
N THR A 21 -3.48 -15.39 -0.38
CA THR A 21 -4.52 -14.76 -1.20
C THR A 21 -5.61 -14.17 -0.33
N MET A 22 -5.75 -12.85 -0.30
CA MET A 22 -6.88 -12.21 0.37
C MET A 22 -8.19 -12.57 -0.35
N ASN A 23 -9.18 -13.06 0.40
CA ASN A 23 -10.37 -13.73 -0.11
C ASN A 23 -11.66 -13.12 0.48
N ARG A 24 -11.74 -11.79 0.51
CA ARG A 24 -12.97 -11.03 0.76
C ARG A 24 -13.36 -10.20 -0.48
N PRO A 25 -13.52 -10.80 -1.68
CA PRO A 25 -13.69 -10.03 -2.92
C PRO A 25 -14.93 -9.13 -2.94
N ARG A 26 -15.98 -9.49 -2.20
CA ARG A 26 -17.20 -8.68 -2.04
C ARG A 26 -16.94 -7.37 -1.27
N GLN A 27 -15.96 -7.39 -0.36
CA GLN A 27 -15.49 -6.23 0.41
C GLN A 27 -14.19 -5.65 -0.16
N LEU A 28 -13.87 -5.93 -1.42
CA LEU A 28 -12.62 -5.47 -2.07
C LEU A 28 -11.36 -5.87 -1.27
N ASN A 29 -11.41 -7.02 -0.61
CA ASN A 29 -10.34 -7.53 0.24
C ASN A 29 -9.93 -6.57 1.38
N ALA A 30 -10.86 -5.74 1.87
CA ALA A 30 -10.61 -4.90 3.04
C ALA A 30 -10.11 -5.72 4.24
N LEU A 31 -9.10 -5.23 4.96
CA LEU A 31 -8.46 -5.91 6.09
C LEU A 31 -9.38 -5.91 7.30
N SER A 32 -9.92 -7.10 7.63
CA SER A 32 -10.58 -7.33 8.90
C SER A 32 -9.53 -7.60 10.00
N PHE A 33 -9.94 -7.49 11.27
CA PHE A 33 -9.11 -7.90 12.39
C PHE A 33 -8.62 -9.36 12.26
N GLN A 34 -9.51 -10.26 11.86
CA GLN A 34 -9.17 -11.68 11.67
C GLN A 34 -8.12 -11.85 10.56
N MET A 35 -8.32 -11.17 9.41
CA MET A 35 -7.42 -11.24 8.27
C MET A 35 -6.01 -10.73 8.64
N ILE A 36 -5.93 -9.64 9.43
CA ILE A 36 -4.66 -9.11 9.95
C ILE A 36 -3.97 -10.14 10.84
N MET A 37 -4.70 -10.78 11.76
CA MET A 37 -4.14 -11.80 12.65
C MET A 37 -3.65 -13.04 11.89
N GLU A 38 -4.42 -13.50 10.91
CA GLU A 38 -4.03 -14.61 10.02
C GLU A 38 -2.76 -14.25 9.25
N LEU A 39 -2.71 -13.09 8.58
CA LEU A 39 -1.52 -12.65 7.84
C LEU A 39 -0.29 -12.57 8.75
N ARG A 40 -0.39 -11.97 9.95
CA ARG A 40 0.74 -11.90 10.89
C ARG A 40 1.29 -13.27 11.23
N LYS A 41 0.40 -14.20 11.57
CA LYS A 41 0.78 -15.59 11.87
C LYS A 41 1.48 -16.23 10.67
N HIS A 42 0.95 -16.05 9.46
CA HIS A 42 1.56 -16.63 8.27
C HIS A 42 2.92 -16.03 7.93
N PHE A 43 3.09 -14.71 8.03
CA PHE A 43 4.38 -14.07 7.84
C PHE A 43 5.41 -14.61 8.84
N SER A 44 5.13 -14.58 10.15
CA SER A 44 6.05 -15.10 11.16
C SER A 44 6.40 -16.58 10.96
N ASN A 45 5.39 -17.42 10.73
CA ASN A 45 5.61 -18.85 10.50
C ASN A 45 6.43 -19.13 9.23
N CYS A 46 6.21 -18.35 8.16
CA CYS A 46 6.95 -18.50 6.91
C CYS A 46 8.39 -18.01 7.07
N GLU A 47 8.64 -16.99 7.89
CA GLU A 47 9.99 -16.50 8.16
C GLU A 47 10.83 -17.55 8.90
N GLU A 48 10.25 -18.17 9.93
CA GLU A 48 10.92 -19.19 10.75
C GLU A 48 11.12 -20.53 10.01
N ASN A 49 10.27 -20.84 9.02
CA ASN A 49 10.34 -22.12 8.31
C ASN A 49 11.46 -22.13 7.25
N PRO A 50 12.54 -22.93 7.39
CA PRO A 50 13.65 -22.95 6.45
C PRO A 50 13.26 -23.46 5.04
N GLU A 51 12.17 -24.21 4.91
CA GLU A 51 11.67 -24.70 3.61
C GLU A 51 10.99 -23.58 2.80
N VAL A 52 10.54 -22.50 3.44
CA VAL A 52 9.95 -21.36 2.73
C VAL A 52 11.07 -20.42 2.28
N LYS A 53 11.15 -20.21 0.96
CA LYS A 53 12.16 -19.36 0.31
C LYS A 53 11.57 -18.09 -0.30
N LEU A 54 10.27 -18.09 -0.59
CA LEU A 54 9.56 -16.97 -1.18
C LEU A 54 8.12 -16.89 -0.65
N LEU A 55 7.68 -15.67 -0.34
CA LEU A 55 6.29 -15.37 -0.03
C LEU A 55 5.67 -14.52 -1.16
N ILE A 56 4.50 -14.92 -1.66
CA ILE A 56 3.72 -14.13 -2.60
C ILE A 56 2.43 -13.69 -1.92
N VAL A 57 2.06 -12.43 -2.04
CA VAL A 57 0.78 -11.90 -1.55
C VAL A 57 -0.01 -11.38 -2.75
N LYS A 58 -1.26 -11.83 -2.88
CA LYS A 58 -2.19 -11.41 -3.95
C LYS A 58 -3.61 -11.23 -3.40
N GLY A 59 -4.45 -10.52 -4.15
CA GLY A 59 -5.89 -10.41 -3.85
C GLY A 59 -6.73 -11.24 -4.80
N LYS A 60 -7.88 -11.72 -4.34
CA LYS A 60 -8.88 -12.36 -5.20
C LYS A 60 -9.86 -11.33 -5.75
N GLY A 61 -10.18 -11.45 -7.03
CA GLY A 61 -11.16 -10.58 -7.70
C GLY A 61 -10.57 -9.25 -8.14
N ARG A 62 -11.36 -8.18 -8.09
CA ARG A 62 -11.00 -6.88 -8.69
C ARG A 62 -10.09 -5.97 -7.84
N ALA A 63 -9.64 -6.44 -6.69
CA ALA A 63 -8.81 -5.67 -5.78
C ALA A 63 -7.71 -6.53 -5.21
N PHE A 64 -6.53 -5.94 -5.06
CA PHE A 64 -5.53 -6.46 -4.15
C PHE A 64 -6.07 -6.32 -2.72
N CYS A 65 -6.26 -5.08 -2.26
CA CYS A 65 -6.86 -4.72 -0.98
C CYS A 65 -7.21 -3.23 -0.97
N ALA A 66 -8.47 -2.91 -0.64
CA ALA A 66 -8.97 -1.53 -0.62
C ALA A 66 -8.82 -0.80 0.73
N GLY A 67 -8.03 -1.34 1.67
CA GLY A 67 -7.71 -0.71 2.95
C GLY A 67 -8.19 -1.48 4.17
N GLY A 68 -8.06 -0.88 5.35
CA GLY A 68 -8.62 -1.41 6.58
C GLY A 68 -10.14 -1.41 6.58
N ASP A 69 -10.78 -2.36 7.26
CA ASP A 69 -12.23 -2.37 7.50
C ASP A 69 -12.62 -1.32 8.56
N VAL A 70 -12.35 -0.05 8.26
CA VAL A 70 -12.52 1.09 9.19
C VAL A 70 -13.99 1.30 9.57
N ALA A 71 -14.93 0.90 8.71
CA ALA A 71 -16.35 0.93 9.02
C ALA A 71 -16.68 0.06 10.25
N ALA A 72 -16.07 -1.13 10.35
CA ALA A 72 -16.22 -1.99 11.52
C ALA A 72 -15.59 -1.37 12.78
N VAL A 73 -14.45 -0.69 12.62
CA VAL A 73 -13.78 0.03 13.72
C VAL A 73 -14.65 1.16 14.25
N VAL A 74 -15.16 2.03 13.37
CA VAL A 74 -16.04 3.16 13.73
C VAL A 74 -17.29 2.66 14.45
N HIS A 75 -17.92 1.58 13.96
CA HIS A 75 -19.08 0.98 14.61
C HIS A 75 -18.78 0.50 16.03
N SER A 76 -17.63 -0.13 16.25
CA SER A 76 -17.20 -0.56 17.58
C SER A 76 -16.91 0.62 18.51
N VAL A 77 -16.24 1.67 18.01
CA VAL A 77 -15.96 2.90 18.77
C VAL A 77 -17.25 3.59 19.20
N ASN A 78 -18.22 3.74 18.28
CA ASN A 78 -19.51 4.36 18.57
C ASN A 78 -20.34 3.60 19.63
N LYS A 79 -20.04 2.31 19.85
CA LYS A 79 -20.62 1.49 20.91
C LYS A 79 -19.84 1.52 22.22
N GLY A 80 -18.84 2.41 22.35
CA GLY A 80 -17.98 2.52 23.52
C GLY A 80 -16.80 1.54 23.55
N HIS A 81 -16.61 0.72 22.51
CA HIS A 81 -15.56 -0.30 22.46
C HIS A 81 -14.28 0.19 21.76
N TRP A 82 -13.79 1.38 22.14
CA TRP A 82 -12.61 1.99 21.52
C TRP A 82 -11.34 1.12 21.59
N ILE A 83 -11.21 0.28 22.64
CA ILE A 83 -10.10 -0.67 22.80
C ILE A 83 -10.02 -1.64 21.62
N GLN A 84 -11.15 -2.03 21.02
CA GLN A 84 -11.15 -2.91 19.85
C GLN A 84 -10.55 -2.21 18.63
N GLY A 85 -10.87 -0.93 18.44
CA GLY A 85 -10.24 -0.11 17.39
C GLY A 85 -8.75 0.07 17.61
N ALA A 86 -8.32 0.36 18.84
CA ALA A 86 -6.90 0.45 19.18
C ALA A 86 -6.17 -0.88 18.91
N LYS A 87 -6.77 -2.02 19.27
CA LYS A 87 -6.23 -3.35 18.95
C LYS A 87 -6.16 -3.59 17.45
N PHE A 88 -7.14 -3.15 16.67
CA PHE A 88 -7.09 -3.27 15.21
C PHE A 88 -5.84 -2.60 14.64
N PHE A 89 -5.65 -1.30 14.92
CA PHE A 89 -4.49 -0.55 14.41
C PHE A 89 -3.16 -1.06 14.97
N TRP A 90 -3.10 -1.45 16.25
CA TRP A 90 -1.91 -2.06 16.84
C TRP A 90 -1.45 -3.29 16.04
N ASN A 91 -2.39 -4.19 15.74
CA ASN A 91 -2.07 -5.41 15.00
C ASN A 91 -1.77 -5.11 13.53
N GLU A 92 -2.47 -4.16 12.89
CA GLU A 92 -2.19 -3.74 11.52
C GLU A 92 -0.77 -3.15 11.40
N TYR A 93 -0.40 -2.21 12.25
CA TYR A 93 0.93 -1.60 12.22
C TYR A 93 2.03 -2.61 12.57
N THR A 94 1.75 -3.55 13.48
CA THR A 94 2.68 -4.67 13.74
C THR A 94 2.87 -5.53 12.49
N LEU A 95 1.80 -5.81 11.74
CA LEU A 95 1.90 -6.54 10.46
C LEU A 95 2.74 -5.74 9.45
N ASN A 96 2.49 -4.44 9.30
CA ASN A 96 3.26 -3.59 8.39
C ASN A 96 4.75 -3.60 8.74
N TYR A 97 5.07 -3.52 10.04
CA TYR A 97 6.45 -3.61 10.53
C TYR A 97 7.09 -4.96 10.21
N ILE A 98 6.40 -6.08 10.48
CA ILE A 98 6.89 -7.43 10.12
C ILE A 98 7.21 -7.51 8.63
N ILE A 99 6.35 -6.96 7.76
CA ILE A 99 6.57 -6.94 6.31
C ILE A 99 7.80 -6.07 5.96
N ALA A 100 7.95 -4.92 6.60
CA ALA A 100 9.07 -4.00 6.38
C ALA A 100 10.43 -4.59 6.78
N THR A 101 10.45 -5.42 7.83
CA THR A 101 11.68 -6.06 8.34
C THR A 101 11.82 -7.53 7.92
N TYR A 102 10.99 -7.99 6.98
CA TYR A 102 10.93 -9.39 6.58
C TYR A 102 12.25 -9.84 5.93
N SER A 103 12.84 -10.92 6.45
CA SER A 103 14.19 -11.38 6.05
C SER A 103 14.23 -12.12 4.70
N LYS A 104 13.09 -12.65 4.25
CA LYS A 104 12.98 -13.42 3.00
C LYS A 104 12.40 -12.57 1.87
N PRO A 105 12.66 -12.90 0.59
CA PRO A 105 11.98 -12.28 -0.52
C PRO A 105 10.45 -12.38 -0.37
N GLN A 106 9.77 -11.25 -0.54
CA GLN A 106 8.32 -11.16 -0.59
C GLN A 106 7.91 -10.39 -1.85
N VAL A 107 6.91 -10.91 -2.56
CA VAL A 107 6.37 -10.34 -3.79
C VAL A 107 4.88 -10.03 -3.59
N SER A 108 4.51 -8.76 -3.68
CA SER A 108 3.12 -8.31 -3.74
C SER A 108 2.68 -8.16 -5.18
N ILE A 109 1.63 -8.89 -5.59
CA ILE A 109 1.00 -8.76 -6.91
C ILE A 109 -0.17 -7.79 -6.80
N LEU A 110 0.02 -6.57 -7.28
CA LEU A 110 -0.87 -5.42 -7.08
C LEU A 110 -1.94 -5.30 -8.18
N ASP A 111 -2.57 -6.41 -8.56
CA ASP A 111 -3.59 -6.42 -9.62
C ASP A 111 -4.94 -5.92 -9.09
N GLY A 112 -5.34 -4.71 -9.48
CA GLY A 112 -6.56 -4.05 -9.02
C GLY A 112 -6.34 -2.95 -7.98
N ILE A 113 -7.38 -2.67 -7.18
CA ILE A 113 -7.36 -1.61 -6.17
C ILE A 113 -6.37 -1.91 -5.03
N VAL A 114 -5.52 -0.92 -4.70
CA VAL A 114 -4.54 -0.92 -3.59
C VAL A 114 -4.69 0.38 -2.81
N MET A 115 -5.35 0.37 -1.65
CA MET A 115 -5.56 1.60 -0.88
C MET A 115 -5.32 1.39 0.61
N GLY A 116 -4.88 2.43 1.32
CA GLY A 116 -4.71 2.44 2.78
C GLY A 116 -3.98 1.22 3.32
N GLY A 117 -4.62 0.44 4.19
CA GLY A 117 -4.09 -0.84 4.67
C GLY A 117 -3.59 -1.80 3.58
N GLY A 118 -4.15 -1.77 2.37
CA GLY A 118 -3.64 -2.48 1.20
C GLY A 118 -2.27 -1.99 0.73
N ALA A 119 -2.02 -0.68 0.78
CA ALA A 119 -0.67 -0.14 0.63
C ALA A 119 0.23 -0.66 1.76
N GLY A 120 -0.23 -0.60 3.01
CA GLY A 120 0.52 -1.07 4.18
C GLY A 120 0.99 -2.52 4.12
N ILE A 121 0.19 -3.44 3.57
CA ILE A 121 0.59 -4.86 3.45
C ILE A 121 1.39 -5.16 2.16
N SER A 122 1.73 -4.14 1.37
CA SER A 122 2.44 -4.31 0.10
C SER A 122 3.68 -3.46 -0.06
N VAL A 123 3.60 -2.15 0.17
CA VAL A 123 4.65 -1.17 -0.16
C VAL A 123 5.95 -1.37 0.60
N HIS A 124 5.88 -1.99 1.78
CA HIS A 124 7.04 -2.33 2.61
C HIS A 124 7.74 -3.60 2.15
N GLY A 125 7.05 -4.46 1.41
CA GLY A 125 7.59 -5.72 0.89
C GLY A 125 8.58 -5.49 -0.24
N ARG A 126 9.55 -6.38 -0.42
CA ARG A 126 10.71 -6.14 -1.30
C ARG A 126 10.35 -5.94 -2.78
N PHE A 127 9.39 -6.70 -3.30
CA PHE A 127 8.93 -6.60 -4.69
C PHE A 127 7.45 -6.27 -4.77
N ARG A 128 7.12 -5.27 -5.59
CA ARG A 128 5.78 -4.68 -5.73
C ARG A 128 5.47 -4.64 -7.21
N VAL A 129 4.73 -5.62 -7.69
CA VAL A 129 4.43 -5.82 -9.11
C VAL A 129 3.08 -5.20 -9.42
N ALA A 130 3.10 -4.05 -10.10
CA ALA A 130 1.90 -3.40 -10.60
C ALA A 130 1.49 -3.96 -11.97
N THR A 131 0.23 -3.74 -12.32
CA THR A 131 -0.39 -4.09 -13.61
C THR A 131 -1.14 -2.89 -14.18
N GLU A 132 -1.70 -3.03 -15.38
CA GLU A 132 -2.62 -2.06 -15.97
C GLU A 132 -3.92 -1.87 -15.17
N ASN A 133 -4.25 -2.80 -14.27
CA ASN A 133 -5.44 -2.72 -13.42
C ASN A 133 -5.15 -2.06 -12.06
N THR A 134 -3.88 -1.82 -11.72
CA THR A 134 -3.51 -1.24 -10.44
C THR A 134 -4.09 0.16 -10.29
N VAL A 135 -4.78 0.39 -9.16
CA VAL A 135 -5.25 1.72 -8.76
C VAL A 135 -4.84 1.96 -7.32
N PHE A 136 -3.82 2.78 -7.13
CA PHE A 136 -3.28 3.15 -5.83
C PHE A 136 -3.86 4.47 -5.32
N ALA A 137 -4.17 4.56 -4.02
CA ALA A 137 -4.44 5.83 -3.36
C ALA A 137 -4.27 5.73 -1.83
N MET A 138 -4.07 6.88 -1.18
CA MET A 138 -4.15 7.05 0.28
C MET A 138 -5.32 8.00 0.61
N PRO A 139 -6.58 7.52 0.62
CA PRO A 139 -7.78 8.36 0.74
C PRO A 139 -8.16 8.74 2.18
N GLU A 140 -7.31 8.47 3.17
CA GLU A 140 -7.59 8.56 4.61
C GLU A 140 -8.01 9.98 5.05
N THR A 141 -7.43 11.02 4.44
CA THR A 141 -7.76 12.41 4.74
C THR A 141 -9.22 12.73 4.45
N ALA A 142 -9.80 12.09 3.44
CA ALA A 142 -11.22 12.26 3.10
C ALA A 142 -12.16 11.56 4.10
N LEU A 143 -11.63 10.62 4.90
CA LEU A 143 -12.35 9.92 5.97
C LEU A 143 -12.18 10.59 7.34
N GLY A 144 -11.43 11.70 7.42
CA GLY A 144 -11.04 12.32 8.69
C GLY A 144 -9.95 11.55 9.45
N LEU A 145 -9.19 10.71 8.74
CA LEU A 145 -8.01 10.02 9.24
C LEU A 145 -6.74 10.62 8.60
N PHE A 146 -5.58 10.01 8.81
CA PHE A 146 -4.33 10.39 8.16
C PHE A 146 -3.75 9.18 7.41
N PRO A 147 -2.94 9.36 6.35
CA PRO A 147 -2.20 8.29 5.70
C PRO A 147 -1.32 7.57 6.72
N ASP A 148 -1.79 6.42 7.17
CA ASP A 148 -1.23 5.60 8.23
C ASP A 148 -0.36 4.50 7.62
N VAL A 149 -0.25 3.34 8.28
CA VAL A 149 0.43 2.13 7.79
C VAL A 149 1.85 2.34 7.25
N GLY A 150 2.57 3.34 7.79
CA GLY A 150 3.91 3.71 7.36
C GLY A 150 3.98 4.61 6.13
N ALA A 151 2.87 5.23 5.71
CA ALA A 151 2.84 6.19 4.61
C ALA A 151 3.73 7.39 4.84
N SER A 152 3.89 7.84 6.09
CA SER A 152 4.89 8.85 6.41
C SER A 152 6.32 8.45 6.07
N TYR A 153 6.63 7.16 6.10
CA TYR A 153 7.92 6.63 5.69
C TYR A 153 8.04 6.50 4.17
N PHE A 154 7.11 5.83 3.48
CA PHE A 154 7.28 5.59 2.04
C PHE A 154 6.92 6.80 1.17
N LEU A 155 5.95 7.64 1.56
CA LEU A 155 5.59 8.83 0.78
C LEU A 155 6.69 9.90 0.85
N SER A 156 7.31 10.12 2.01
CA SER A 156 8.41 11.11 2.17
C SER A 156 9.64 10.80 1.32
N ARG A 157 9.73 9.56 0.79
CA ARG A 157 10.82 9.09 -0.08
C ARG A 157 10.47 9.14 -1.56
N LEU A 158 9.27 9.57 -1.92
CA LEU A 158 8.91 9.81 -3.31
C LEU A 158 9.60 11.09 -3.83
N PRO A 159 9.79 11.22 -5.16
CA PRO A 159 10.47 12.38 -5.73
C PRO A 159 9.82 13.73 -5.38
N GLY A 160 10.64 14.69 -4.94
CA GLY A 160 10.20 16.06 -4.69
C GLY A 160 9.16 16.15 -3.56
N PHE A 161 8.03 16.82 -3.84
CA PHE A 161 6.89 16.95 -2.92
C PHE A 161 5.72 16.01 -3.31
N PHE A 162 6.00 14.99 -4.13
CA PHE A 162 4.96 14.14 -4.68
C PHE A 162 4.30 13.28 -3.60
N GLY A 163 5.06 12.84 -2.59
CA GLY A 163 4.51 12.11 -1.44
C GLY A 163 3.49 12.91 -0.66
N GLU A 164 3.78 14.18 -0.39
CA GLU A 164 2.88 15.13 0.26
C GLU A 164 1.63 15.37 -0.58
N PHE A 165 1.79 15.57 -1.89
CA PHE A 165 0.65 15.67 -2.80
C PHE A 165 -0.25 14.44 -2.71
N VAL A 166 0.32 13.23 -2.83
CA VAL A 166 -0.42 11.98 -2.80
C VAL A 166 -1.13 11.78 -1.46
N GLY A 167 -0.44 11.98 -0.34
CA GLY A 167 -0.98 11.80 1.00
C GLY A 167 -2.05 12.82 1.38
N LEU A 168 -1.90 14.09 0.97
CA LEU A 168 -2.86 15.14 1.31
C LEU A 168 -4.12 15.08 0.45
N THR A 169 -3.96 14.82 -0.85
CA THR A 169 -5.07 14.86 -1.81
C THR A 169 -5.79 13.53 -1.98
N GLY A 170 -5.15 12.42 -1.63
CA GLY A 170 -5.66 11.08 -1.91
C GLY A 170 -5.82 10.80 -3.42
N VAL A 171 -5.02 11.47 -4.26
CA VAL A 171 -5.05 11.25 -5.71
C VAL A 171 -4.83 9.78 -6.05
N ARG A 172 -5.52 9.32 -7.10
CA ARG A 172 -5.35 7.96 -7.62
C ARG A 172 -4.17 7.92 -8.58
N LEU A 173 -3.34 6.89 -8.42
CA LEU A 173 -2.23 6.58 -9.31
C LEU A 173 -2.47 5.24 -10.00
N ASP A 174 -2.22 5.18 -11.30
CA ASP A 174 -2.23 3.92 -12.03
C ASP A 174 -0.91 3.13 -11.88
N GLY A 175 -0.88 1.90 -12.40
CA GLY A 175 0.33 1.04 -12.34
C GLY A 175 1.59 1.68 -12.94
N PRO A 176 1.53 2.27 -14.15
CA PRO A 176 2.63 3.06 -14.71
C PRO A 176 3.11 4.20 -13.79
N GLU A 177 2.20 4.97 -13.20
CA GLU A 177 2.54 6.04 -12.26
C GLU A 177 3.21 5.50 -10.99
N MET A 178 2.72 4.40 -10.44
CA MET A 178 3.37 3.74 -9.30
C MET A 178 4.80 3.32 -9.62
N LEU A 179 5.05 2.79 -10.82
CA LEU A 179 6.40 2.42 -11.25
C LEU A 179 7.28 3.67 -11.38
N ALA A 180 6.79 4.73 -12.02
CA ALA A 180 7.55 5.95 -12.25
C ALA A 180 7.92 6.69 -10.95
N CYS A 181 7.03 6.72 -9.96
CA CYS A 181 7.31 7.37 -8.68
C CYS A 181 8.07 6.48 -7.68
N GLY A 182 8.22 5.18 -7.96
CA GLY A 182 8.95 4.23 -7.12
C GLY A 182 8.10 3.47 -6.08
N LEU A 183 6.77 3.64 -6.10
CA LEU A 183 5.84 2.87 -5.26
C LEU A 183 5.76 1.40 -5.72
N ALA A 184 5.83 1.13 -7.02
CA ALA A 184 5.99 -0.20 -7.58
C ALA A 184 7.44 -0.42 -8.02
N THR A 185 7.94 -1.66 -7.91
CA THR A 185 9.28 -2.01 -8.43
C THR A 185 9.24 -2.46 -9.87
N HIS A 186 8.14 -3.08 -10.29
CA HIS A 186 7.98 -3.64 -11.62
C HIS A 186 6.57 -3.41 -12.13
N PHE A 187 6.44 -3.40 -13.44
CA PHE A 187 5.16 -3.44 -14.14
C PHE A 187 5.08 -4.69 -15.00
N VAL A 188 4.09 -5.54 -14.74
CA VAL A 188 3.84 -6.78 -15.48
C VAL A 188 2.38 -6.78 -15.94
N PRO A 189 2.09 -7.00 -17.24
CA PRO A 189 0.72 -7.10 -17.72
C PRO A 189 -0.05 -8.19 -16.99
N SER A 190 -1.33 -7.93 -16.67
CA SER A 190 -2.17 -8.88 -15.93
C SER A 190 -2.22 -10.26 -16.60
N LEU A 191 -2.26 -10.29 -17.94
CA LEU A 191 -2.22 -11.51 -18.77
C LEU A 191 -0.97 -12.39 -18.56
N ARG A 192 0.13 -11.82 -18.06
CA ARG A 192 1.40 -12.53 -17.81
C ARG A 192 1.55 -12.98 -16.36
N LEU A 193 0.65 -12.60 -15.46
CA LEU A 193 0.77 -12.88 -14.02
C LEU A 193 0.76 -14.37 -13.69
N ASN A 194 -0.07 -15.17 -14.35
CA ASN A 194 -0.10 -16.62 -14.11
C ASN A 194 1.26 -17.25 -14.42
N ALA A 195 1.84 -16.91 -15.58
CA ALA A 195 3.15 -17.40 -15.98
C ALA A 195 4.28 -16.87 -15.07
N LEU A 196 4.17 -15.63 -14.59
CA LEU A 196 5.10 -15.08 -13.59
C LEU A 196 5.05 -15.89 -12.28
N VAL A 197 3.85 -16.11 -11.73
CA VAL A 197 3.66 -16.86 -10.48
C VAL A 197 4.19 -18.28 -10.64
N GLU A 198 3.88 -18.96 -11.74
CA GLU A 198 4.43 -20.30 -12.03
C GLU A 198 5.96 -20.31 -12.04
N SER A 199 6.60 -19.31 -12.64
CA SER A 199 8.07 -19.20 -12.61
C SER A 199 8.63 -18.90 -11.23
N LEU A 200 7.96 -18.04 -10.45
CA LEU A 200 8.35 -17.73 -9.08
C LEU A 200 8.26 -18.95 -8.15
N THR A 201 7.30 -19.86 -8.38
CA THR A 201 7.19 -21.09 -7.56
C THR A 201 8.37 -22.05 -7.70
N LYS A 202 9.23 -21.84 -8.71
CA LYS A 202 10.44 -22.65 -8.96
C LYS A 202 11.68 -22.09 -8.26
N VAL A 203 11.56 -21.04 -7.46
CA VAL A 203 12.68 -20.47 -6.69
C VAL A 203 13.02 -21.38 -5.52
N GLU A 204 14.25 -21.92 -5.50
CA GLU A 204 14.72 -22.88 -4.49
C GLU A 204 15.58 -22.21 -3.40
N ILE A 205 16.06 -20.99 -3.65
CA ILE A 205 16.95 -20.25 -2.76
C ILE A 205 16.31 -18.91 -2.45
N SER A 206 16.43 -18.48 -1.19
CA SER A 206 15.93 -17.18 -0.70
C SER A 206 16.83 -16.02 -1.15
N ASP A 207 17.08 -15.90 -2.46
CA ASP A 207 17.91 -14.87 -3.07
C ASP A 207 17.04 -13.80 -3.77
N PRO A 208 17.05 -12.55 -3.27
CA PRO A 208 16.34 -11.46 -3.93
C PRO A 208 16.78 -11.21 -5.38
N PHE A 209 18.03 -11.45 -5.75
CA PHE A 209 18.50 -11.18 -7.12
C PHE A 209 17.90 -12.18 -8.11
N ALA A 210 17.84 -13.46 -7.76
CA ALA A 210 17.13 -14.47 -8.55
C ALA A 210 15.64 -14.14 -8.72
N VAL A 211 14.97 -13.69 -7.66
CA VAL A 211 13.56 -13.28 -7.71
C VAL A 211 13.37 -12.06 -8.64
N CYS A 212 14.23 -11.04 -8.52
CA CYS A 212 14.21 -9.87 -9.39
C CYS A 212 14.37 -10.26 -10.87
N ALA A 213 15.38 -11.08 -11.18
CA ALA A 213 15.65 -11.54 -12.54
C ALA A 213 14.50 -12.37 -13.15
N ILE A 214 13.72 -13.07 -12.32
CA ILE A 214 12.48 -13.73 -12.79
C ILE A 214 11.44 -12.67 -13.13
N ILE A 215 11.16 -11.73 -12.23
CA ILE A 215 10.14 -10.69 -12.46
C ILE A 215 10.49 -9.87 -13.71
N ASP A 216 11.75 -9.51 -13.90
CA ASP A 216 12.25 -8.74 -15.06
C ASP A 216 11.94 -9.39 -16.41
N LYS A 217 11.93 -10.73 -16.50
CA LYS A 217 11.54 -11.45 -17.73
C LYS A 217 10.06 -11.24 -18.10
N TYR A 218 9.23 -10.93 -17.11
CA TYR A 218 7.80 -10.67 -17.28
C TYR A 218 7.46 -9.18 -17.33
N SER A 219 8.38 -8.35 -16.85
CA SER A 219 8.24 -6.91 -16.86
C SER A 219 8.19 -6.33 -18.27
N GLN A 220 7.53 -5.19 -18.40
CA GLN A 220 7.58 -4.36 -19.59
C GLN A 220 7.61 -2.89 -19.21
N GLN A 221 8.06 -2.04 -20.14
CA GLN A 221 7.83 -0.60 -19.99
C GLN A 221 6.33 -0.31 -20.09
N ALA A 222 5.87 0.59 -19.23
CA ALA A 222 4.49 1.04 -19.23
C ALA A 222 4.50 2.56 -19.46
N PRO A 223 3.96 3.06 -20.59
CA PRO A 223 3.98 4.47 -20.88
C PRO A 223 3.06 5.22 -19.91
N LEU A 224 3.56 6.32 -19.35
CA LEU A 224 2.74 7.25 -18.58
C LEU A 224 1.73 7.90 -19.53
N LYS A 225 0.45 7.78 -19.21
CA LYS A 225 -0.62 8.58 -19.84
C LYS A 225 -0.73 9.93 -19.11
N ASN A 226 -1.74 10.76 -19.39
CA ASN A 226 -2.01 12.00 -18.65
C ASN A 226 -2.03 11.71 -17.13
N SER A 227 -0.92 11.96 -16.45
CA SER A 227 -0.63 11.42 -15.13
C SER A 227 -0.50 12.54 -14.09
N ALA A 228 -0.99 12.27 -12.89
CA ALA A 228 -0.70 13.11 -11.72
C ALA A 228 0.82 13.24 -11.51
N TYR A 229 1.58 12.19 -11.85
CA TYR A 229 3.03 12.21 -11.81
C TYR A 229 3.66 13.20 -12.81
N ASN A 230 3.18 13.29 -14.05
CA ASN A 230 3.71 14.27 -15.02
C ASN A 230 3.37 15.72 -14.64
N SER A 231 2.29 15.91 -13.89
CA SER A 231 1.91 17.20 -13.30
C SER A 231 2.80 17.60 -12.10
N LEU A 232 3.90 16.87 -11.80
CA LEU A 232 4.82 17.19 -10.70
C LEU A 232 5.34 18.63 -10.76
N GLY A 233 5.56 19.17 -11.97
CA GLY A 233 5.98 20.56 -12.14
C GLY A 233 4.96 21.54 -11.55
N ASP A 234 3.67 21.31 -11.82
CA ASP A 234 2.57 22.13 -11.32
C ASP A 234 2.29 21.88 -9.83
N ALA A 235 2.36 20.62 -9.39
CA ALA A 235 2.21 20.25 -7.97
C ALA A 235 3.32 20.84 -7.10
N HIS A 236 4.59 20.80 -7.58
CA HIS A 236 5.72 21.43 -6.91
C HIS A 236 5.49 22.93 -6.73
N VAL A 237 5.04 23.62 -7.79
CA VAL A 237 4.73 25.06 -7.73
C VAL A 237 3.55 25.35 -6.80
N LEU A 238 2.52 24.52 -6.78
CA LEU A 238 1.34 24.72 -5.94
C LEU A 238 1.65 24.48 -4.46
N LEU A 239 2.30 23.36 -4.13
CA LEU A 239 2.69 22.99 -2.77
C LEU A 239 3.75 23.94 -2.21
N SER A 240 4.75 24.32 -3.00
CA SER A 240 5.74 25.32 -2.57
C SER A 240 5.10 26.69 -2.30
N LYS A 241 4.14 27.13 -3.13
CA LYS A 241 3.36 28.36 -2.89
C LYS A 241 2.47 28.25 -1.65
N GLN A 242 1.88 27.09 -1.37
CA GLN A 242 1.01 26.87 -0.22
C GLN A 242 1.82 26.82 1.09
N LEU A 243 2.91 26.04 1.12
CA LEU A 243 3.85 25.97 2.24
C LEU A 243 4.50 27.34 2.52
N ALA A 244 4.88 28.10 1.48
CA ALA A 244 5.41 29.44 1.63
C ALA A 244 4.39 30.45 2.22
N LYS A 245 3.08 30.22 2.02
CA LYS A 245 2.00 31.03 2.62
C LYS A 245 1.71 30.62 4.06
N GLU A 246 1.82 29.34 4.42
CA GLU A 246 1.66 28.90 5.81
C GLU A 246 2.82 29.35 6.71
N ILE A 247 4.03 29.52 6.15
CA ILE A 247 5.20 30.05 6.86
C ILE A 247 5.17 31.59 6.99
N ARG A 248 4.39 32.31 6.18
CA ARG A 248 4.26 33.79 6.27
C ARG A 248 2.86 34.20 6.73
N PRO A 249 2.69 34.70 7.97
CA PRO A 249 1.37 35.06 8.51
C PRO A 249 0.63 36.18 7.75
N GLU A 250 1.30 36.87 6.82
CA GLU A 250 0.82 38.11 6.20
C GLU A 250 0.10 37.94 4.84
N CYS A 251 -0.05 36.71 4.32
CA CYS A 251 -0.61 36.47 2.99
C CYS A 251 -1.94 35.70 3.01
N ARG A 252 -2.97 36.25 3.67
CA ARG A 252 -4.37 35.79 3.55
C ARG A 252 -5.13 36.61 2.50
N GLY A 253 -4.95 36.25 1.22
CA GLY A 253 -5.79 36.71 0.11
C GLY A 253 -6.66 35.58 -0.45
N PRO A 254 -7.83 35.87 -1.06
CA PRO A 254 -8.79 34.84 -1.42
C PRO A 254 -8.43 34.19 -2.75
N LEU A 255 -8.08 32.89 -2.77
CA LEU A 255 -8.03 32.15 -4.04
C LEU A 255 -8.32 30.64 -3.92
N LYS A 256 -9.32 30.26 -4.74
CA LYS A 256 -9.80 28.95 -5.22
C LYS A 256 -9.06 27.69 -4.74
N ALA A 257 -9.65 27.13 -3.69
CA ALA A 257 -9.82 25.71 -3.33
C ALA A 257 -9.01 24.65 -4.11
N LEU A 258 -7.96 24.12 -3.47
CA LEU A 258 -7.86 22.65 -3.31
C LEU A 258 -9.21 22.15 -2.78
N PRO A 259 -9.71 20.95 -3.15
CA PRO A 259 -10.87 20.38 -2.47
C PRO A 259 -10.59 20.48 -0.97
N SER A 260 -11.48 21.16 -0.25
CA SER A 260 -11.35 21.38 1.19
C SER A 260 -11.01 20.04 1.85
N PRO A 261 -10.07 19.97 2.81
CA PRO A 261 -9.92 18.77 3.63
C PRO A 261 -11.31 18.43 4.14
N SER A 262 -11.88 17.31 3.68
CA SER A 262 -13.29 17.00 3.88
C SER A 262 -13.49 16.39 5.26
N GLY A 263 -13.16 17.16 6.28
CA GLY A 263 -13.32 16.83 7.69
C GLY A 263 -13.14 18.10 8.55
N PRO A 264 -13.88 18.24 9.67
CA PRO A 264 -13.84 19.43 10.53
C PRO A 264 -12.52 19.60 11.31
N PHE A 265 -11.61 18.64 11.22
CA PHE A 265 -10.27 18.69 11.79
C PHE A 265 -9.26 18.69 10.66
N GLY A 266 -8.59 19.82 10.43
CA GLY A 266 -7.45 19.88 9.54
C GLY A 266 -6.36 18.96 10.08
N VAL A 267 -6.15 17.82 9.45
CA VAL A 267 -5.06 16.92 9.80
C VAL A 267 -3.77 17.57 9.31
N VAL A 268 -3.00 18.15 10.23
CA VAL A 268 -1.62 18.58 9.93
C VAL A 268 -0.76 17.32 9.90
N ILE A 269 -0.63 16.72 8.73
CA ILE A 269 0.27 15.59 8.52
C ILE A 269 1.65 16.17 8.30
N HIS A 270 2.50 16.13 9.32
CA HIS A 270 3.91 16.41 9.12
C HIS A 270 4.55 15.17 8.50
N LEU A 271 4.60 15.14 7.17
CA LEU A 271 5.54 14.25 6.49
C LEU A 271 6.93 14.83 6.71
N PRO A 272 7.89 14.08 7.30
CA PRO A 272 9.26 14.54 7.38
C PRO A 272 9.73 14.82 5.94
N SER A 273 10.25 16.02 5.72
CA SER A 273 10.77 16.39 4.41
C SER A 273 11.99 15.53 4.12
N SER A 274 12.28 15.25 2.85
CA SER A 274 13.56 14.70 2.40
C SER A 274 14.81 15.48 2.88
N ARG A 275 14.62 16.60 3.59
CA ARG A 275 15.65 17.37 4.30
C ARG A 275 16.01 16.87 5.71
N ASP A 276 15.27 15.92 6.28
CA ASP A 276 15.58 15.37 7.61
C ASP A 276 16.71 14.30 7.57
N HIS A 277 17.33 14.11 6.39
CA HIS A 277 18.55 13.31 6.22
C HIS A 277 19.80 14.20 6.24
N LEU A 278 20.09 14.75 7.41
CA LEU A 278 21.44 14.80 7.94
C LEU A 278 21.44 13.80 9.08
N PHE A 279 21.90 12.57 8.81
CA PHE A 279 22.59 11.58 9.66
C PHE A 279 22.47 10.19 9.03
#